data_AF-A0A9E3FLW7-F1
#
_entry.id   AF-A0A9E3FLW7-F1
#
_cell.length_a   1.000
_cell.length_b   1.000
_cell.length_c   1.000
_cell.angle_alpha   90.00
_cell.angle_beta   90.00
_cell.angle_gamma   90.00
#
_symmetry.space_group_name_H-M   'P 1'
#
loop_
_entity.id
_entity.type
_entity.pdbx_description
1 polymer ?
#
loop_
_entity_poly.entity_id
_entity_poly.type
_entity_poly.pdbx_seq_one_letter_code
_entity_poly.pdbx_strand_id
1 'polypeptide(L)'
;MLRSGYFDDFKGGPKLLFWGDRQDMQALAGAFRAASAGIGAVSLDSISEAVDQKSVVIQPATRPLGILPEDGEFRWILDRETIRQFAEMVDVLAAETGPGHQYLECGTPNEITAMVACDEYPANLNPKLHLDAAPG
;
A
#
# COMPACT_ATOMS: atom_id res chain seq x y z
N MET A 1 -5.26 11.64 6.38
CA MET A 1 -5.45 10.24 6.81
C MET A 1 -5.33 9.43 5.55
N LEU A 2 -4.40 8.48 5.58
CA LEU A 2 -4.10 7.61 4.46
C LEU A 2 -5.39 6.91 4.02
N ARG A 3 -5.57 6.75 2.72
CA ARG A 3 -6.67 5.97 2.17
C ARG A 3 -6.09 4.72 1.53
N SER A 4 -6.84 3.64 1.59
CA SER A 4 -6.51 2.39 0.91
C SER A 4 -7.70 1.82 0.17
N GLY A 5 -7.44 1.12 -0.93
CA GLY A 5 -8.48 0.41 -1.67
C GLY A 5 -7.91 -0.50 -2.74
N TYR A 6 -8.60 -1.61 -2.97
CA TYR A 6 -8.31 -2.53 -4.06
C TYR A 6 -9.05 -2.13 -5.33
N PHE A 7 -8.29 -1.99 -6.42
CA PHE A 7 -8.78 -1.74 -7.76
C PHE A 7 -8.49 -2.98 -8.60
N ASP A 8 -9.51 -3.53 -9.24
CA ASP A 8 -9.43 -4.73 -10.08
C ASP A 8 -8.73 -4.47 -11.42
N ASP A 9 -8.89 -3.27 -11.99
CA ASP A 9 -8.13 -2.81 -13.15
C ASP A 9 -7.67 -1.35 -12.98
N PHE A 10 -6.42 -1.17 -12.51
CA PHE A 10 -5.81 0.15 -12.33
C PHE A 10 -4.39 0.15 -12.89
N LYS A 11 -4.15 1.02 -13.88
CA LYS A 11 -2.90 1.08 -14.64
C LYS A 11 -2.50 -0.29 -15.22
N GLY A 12 -3.47 -1.02 -15.79
CA GLY A 12 -3.24 -2.28 -16.52
C GLY A 12 -3.22 -3.54 -15.64
N GLY A 13 -4.10 -3.62 -14.64
CA GLY A 13 -4.26 -4.80 -13.80
C GLY A 13 -4.54 -4.48 -12.32
N PRO A 14 -4.72 -5.51 -11.48
CA PRO A 14 -5.13 -5.32 -10.10
C PRO A 14 -4.08 -4.58 -9.28
N LYS A 15 -4.52 -3.66 -8.42
CA LYS A 15 -3.67 -2.88 -7.51
C LYS A 15 -4.31 -2.75 -6.13
N LEU A 16 -3.50 -2.88 -5.09
CA LEU A 16 -3.83 -2.32 -3.79
C LEU A 16 -3.17 -0.94 -3.70
N LEU A 17 -3.98 0.12 -3.78
CA LEU A 17 -3.50 1.50 -3.75
C LEU A 17 -3.60 2.05 -2.34
N PHE A 18 -2.53 2.68 -1.87
CA PHE A 18 -2.51 3.58 -0.71
C PHE A 18 -2.25 5.00 -1.20
N TRP A 19 -3.07 5.96 -0.79
CA TRP A 19 -2.86 7.36 -1.22
C TRP A 19 -3.22 8.34 -0.12
N GLY A 20 -2.53 9.48 -0.14
CA GLY A 20 -2.68 10.54 0.85
C GLY A 20 -1.65 11.63 0.63
N ASP A 21 -1.48 12.46 1.65
CA ASP A 21 -0.45 13.49 1.67
C ASP A 21 0.89 12.96 2.22
N ARG A 22 1.88 13.85 2.35
CA ARG A 22 3.21 13.50 2.89
C ARG A 22 3.16 13.00 4.34
N GLN A 23 2.26 13.53 5.16
CA GLN A 23 2.12 13.08 6.54
C GLN A 23 1.57 11.65 6.58
N ASP A 24 0.64 11.33 5.69
CA ASP A 24 0.11 9.98 5.52
C ASP A 24 1.20 9.01 5.03
N MET A 25 2.07 9.43 4.10
CA MET A 25 3.23 8.62 3.68
C MET A 25 4.21 8.36 4.82
N GLN A 26 4.49 9.37 5.65
CA GLN A 26 5.34 9.22 6.83
C GLN A 26 4.74 8.24 7.85
N ALA A 27 3.41 8.27 8.04
CA ALA A 27 2.72 7.31 8.89
C ALA A 27 2.83 5.88 8.35
N LEU A 28 2.68 5.69 7.03
CA LEU A 28 2.85 4.40 6.38
C LEU A 28 4.29 3.87 6.50
N ALA A 29 5.29 4.71 6.25
CA ALA A 29 6.70 4.37 6.48
C ALA A 29 6.96 4.00 7.96
N GLY A 30 6.31 4.71 8.90
CA GLY A 30 6.31 4.38 10.32
C GLY A 30 5.76 2.99 10.63
N ALA A 31 4.63 2.61 10.02
CA ALA A 31 4.03 1.29 10.19
C ALA A 31 4.94 0.17 9.65
N PHE A 32 5.59 0.35 8.50
CA PHE A 32 6.59 -0.59 8.02
C PHE A 32 7.76 -0.74 9.01
N ARG A 33 8.31 0.36 9.53
CA ARG A 33 9.39 0.28 10.54
C ARG A 33 8.95 -0.45 11.81
N ALA A 34 7.73 -0.21 12.27
CA ALA A 34 7.15 -0.93 13.41
C ALA A 34 7.04 -2.44 13.12
N ALA A 35 6.55 -2.81 11.94
CA ALA A 35 6.47 -4.21 11.50
C ALA A 35 7.85 -4.88 11.37
N SER A 36 8.86 -4.13 10.92
CA SER A 36 10.25 -4.59 10.81
C SER A 36 10.92 -4.84 12.17
N ALA A 37 10.50 -4.10 13.21
CA ALA A 37 11.04 -4.21 14.55
C ALA A 37 10.35 -5.30 15.38
N GLY A 38 9.08 -5.61 15.08
CA GLY A 38 8.26 -6.59 15.78
C GLY A 38 8.39 -8.02 15.24
N ILE A 39 7.72 -8.94 15.94
CA ILE A 39 7.50 -10.34 15.51
C ILE A 39 6.04 -10.63 15.15
N GLY A 40 5.16 -9.65 15.35
CA GLY A 40 3.71 -9.78 15.17
C GLY A 40 3.21 -9.08 13.92
N ALA A 41 2.03 -9.48 13.48
CA ALA A 41 1.33 -8.80 12.41
C ALA A 41 0.93 -7.37 12.82
N VAL A 42 0.97 -6.43 11.86
CA VAL A 42 0.62 -5.02 12.06
C VAL A 42 -0.55 -4.69 11.15
N SER A 43 -1.72 -4.41 11.74
CA SER A 43 -2.86 -3.87 10.98
C SER A 43 -2.61 -2.40 10.62
N LEU A 44 -2.95 -2.03 9.39
CA LEU A 44 -2.90 -0.66 8.89
C LEU A 44 -4.19 0.13 9.18
N ASP A 45 -5.23 -0.49 9.76
CA ASP A 45 -6.54 0.16 10.01
C ASP A 45 -6.44 1.40 10.92
N SER A 46 -5.41 1.45 11.77
CA SER A 46 -5.18 2.60 12.66
C SER A 46 -4.64 3.85 11.94
N ILE A 47 -4.08 3.68 10.75
CA ILE A 47 -3.49 4.78 9.96
C ILE A 47 -4.15 4.96 8.60
N SER A 48 -4.92 3.96 8.13
CA SER A 48 -5.54 3.91 6.80
C SER A 48 -7.05 3.77 6.88
N GLU A 49 -7.76 4.60 6.11
CA GLU A 49 -9.18 4.47 5.84
C GLU A 49 -9.36 3.60 4.58
N ALA A 50 -9.80 2.35 4.78
CA ALA A 50 -10.11 1.44 3.67
C ALA A 50 -11.43 1.82 2.99
N VAL A 51 -11.36 2.47 1.83
CA VAL A 51 -12.55 2.97 1.11
C VAL A 51 -13.41 1.85 0.52
N ASP A 52 -12.83 0.65 0.34
CA ASP A 52 -13.49 -0.56 -0.10
C ASP A 52 -13.86 -1.51 1.05
N GLN A 53 -13.66 -1.07 2.31
CA GLN A 53 -13.91 -1.82 3.54
C GLN A 53 -13.05 -3.08 3.68
N LYS A 54 -11.90 -3.14 3.02
CA LYS A 54 -10.94 -4.26 3.16
C LYS A 54 -9.71 -3.81 3.96
N SER A 55 -9.52 -4.43 5.11
CA SER A 55 -8.35 -4.20 5.96
C SER A 55 -7.07 -4.71 5.31
N VAL A 56 -5.94 -4.12 5.70
CA VAL A 56 -4.61 -4.57 5.26
C VAL A 56 -3.74 -4.84 6.48
N VAL A 57 -3.11 -6.00 6.50
CA VAL A 57 -2.24 -6.45 7.58
C VAL A 57 -0.86 -6.76 7.03
N ILE A 58 0.18 -6.12 7.57
CA ILE A 58 1.57 -6.49 7.31
C ILE A 58 1.88 -7.70 8.18
N GLN A 59 2.21 -8.83 7.56
CA GLN A 59 2.56 -10.07 8.25
C GLN A 59 4.04 -10.39 8.03
N PRO A 60 4.88 -10.30 9.08
CA PRO A 60 6.28 -10.71 8.99
C PRO A 60 6.41 -12.20 8.65
N ALA A 61 7.31 -12.53 7.73
CA ALA A 61 7.64 -13.89 7.32
C ALA A 61 9.14 -14.07 7.08
N THR A 62 9.58 -15.30 6.86
CA THR A 62 10.98 -15.59 6.50
C THR A 62 11.26 -15.41 5.01
N ARG A 63 10.21 -15.37 4.19
CA ARG A 63 10.26 -15.11 2.75
C ARG A 63 9.06 -14.24 2.37
N PRO A 64 9.24 -13.22 1.53
CA PRO A 64 8.14 -12.37 1.10
C PRO A 64 7.29 -13.12 0.09
N LEU A 65 5.96 -12.99 0.20
CA LEU A 65 5.00 -13.49 -0.78
C LEU A 65 4.24 -12.34 -1.46
N GLY A 66 4.44 -11.10 -1.03
CA GLY A 66 3.68 -9.95 -1.51
C GLY A 66 2.31 -9.86 -0.86
N ILE A 67 1.38 -9.19 -1.54
CA ILE A 67 0.01 -9.06 -1.07
C ILE A 67 -0.82 -10.23 -1.59
N LEU A 68 -1.51 -10.90 -0.66
CA LEU A 68 -2.48 -11.96 -0.94
C LEU A 68 -3.84 -11.60 -0.34
N PRO A 69 -4.96 -11.87 -1.03
CA PRO A 69 -6.29 -11.75 -0.46
C PRO A 69 -6.58 -12.91 0.50
N GLU A 70 -7.19 -12.63 1.65
CA GLU A 70 -7.62 -13.65 2.62
C GLU A 70 -8.93 -13.21 3.30
N ASP A 71 -10.02 -13.96 3.14
CA ASP A 71 -11.31 -13.79 3.85
C ASP A 71 -11.81 -12.34 4.09
N GLY A 72 -11.64 -11.44 3.12
CA GLY A 72 -12.10 -10.04 3.20
C GLY A 72 -11.05 -9.03 3.69
N GLU A 73 -9.84 -9.49 3.99
CA GLU A 73 -8.65 -8.68 4.24
C GLU A 73 -7.57 -8.92 3.17
N PHE A 74 -6.53 -8.09 3.18
CA PHE A 74 -5.29 -8.30 2.46
C PHE A 74 -4.16 -8.57 3.43
N ARG A 75 -3.45 -9.67 3.22
CA ARG A 75 -2.23 -9.99 3.95
C ARG A 75 -1.03 -9.61 3.12
N TRP A 76 -0.24 -8.69 3.63
CA TRP A 76 1.03 -8.30 3.05
C TRP A 76 2.16 -9.06 3.72
N ILE A 77 2.49 -10.21 3.13
CA ILE A 77 3.43 -11.15 3.71
C ILE A 77 4.84 -10.78 3.25
N LEU A 78 5.64 -10.26 4.17
CA LEU A 78 6.93 -9.65 3.87
C LEU A 78 8.01 -10.16 4.82
N ASP A 79 9.24 -10.32 4.31
CA ASP A 79 10.39 -10.49 5.18
C ASP A 79 10.87 -9.16 5.76
N ARG A 80 11.73 -9.23 6.77
CA ARG A 80 12.22 -8.05 7.48
C ARG A 80 12.99 -7.07 6.59
N GLU A 81 13.70 -7.57 5.59
CA GLU A 81 14.52 -6.76 4.69
C GLU A 81 13.62 -5.99 3.71
N THR A 82 12.66 -6.68 3.12
CA THR A 82 11.66 -6.11 2.21
C THR A 82 10.81 -5.05 2.92
N ILE A 83 10.39 -5.30 4.16
CA ILE A 83 9.67 -4.29 4.97
C ILE A 83 10.51 -3.02 5.14
N ARG A 84 11.82 -3.14 5.39
CA ARG A 84 12.71 -1.96 5.55
C ARG A 84 12.88 -1.21 4.24
N GLN A 85 13.11 -1.94 3.17
CA GLN A 85 13.24 -1.36 1.84
C GLN A 85 11.97 -0.60 1.45
N PHE A 86 10.78 -1.17 1.73
CA PHE A 86 9.52 -0.47 1.49
C PHE A 86 9.39 0.79 2.33
N ALA A 87 9.77 0.74 3.62
CA ALA A 87 9.79 1.96 4.44
C ALA A 87 10.68 3.06 3.84
N GLU A 88 11.89 2.72 3.40
CA GLU A 88 12.83 3.66 2.77
C GLU A 88 12.29 4.22 1.46
N MET A 89 11.67 3.39 0.63
CA MET A 89 11.04 3.82 -0.62
C MET A 89 9.88 4.79 -0.37
N VAL A 90 9.06 4.56 0.66
CA VAL A 90 7.99 5.49 1.05
C VAL A 90 8.56 6.79 1.62
N ASP A 91 9.67 6.76 2.37
CA ASP A 91 10.34 7.97 2.85
C ASP A 91 10.84 8.84 1.69
N VAL A 92 11.46 8.22 0.68
CA VAL A 92 11.93 8.92 -0.52
C VAL A 92 10.77 9.62 -1.20
N LEU A 93 9.66 8.90 -1.42
CA LEU A 93 8.44 9.47 -1.99
C LEU A 93 7.90 10.65 -1.16
N ALA A 94 7.88 10.52 0.18
CA ALA A 94 7.41 11.58 1.07
C ALA A 94 8.31 12.83 1.08
N ALA A 95 9.60 12.67 0.76
CA ALA A 95 10.57 13.76 0.72
C ALA A 95 10.53 14.56 -0.60
N GLU A 96 9.90 14.03 -1.65
CA GLU A 96 9.77 14.72 -2.93
C GLU A 96 8.81 15.93 -2.85
N THR A 97 9.15 16.99 -3.59
CA THR A 97 8.39 18.25 -3.60
C THR A 97 7.13 18.21 -4.46
N GLY A 98 6.99 17.20 -5.33
CA GLY A 98 5.86 17.05 -6.25
C GLY A 98 4.96 15.86 -5.91
N PRO A 99 3.83 15.70 -6.62
CA PRO A 99 3.04 14.49 -6.57
C PRO A 99 3.77 13.33 -7.25
N GLY A 100 3.55 12.11 -6.76
CA GLY A 100 4.17 10.92 -7.34
C GLY A 100 3.68 9.62 -6.71
N HIS A 101 4.15 8.51 -7.24
CA HIS A 101 3.86 7.18 -6.72
C HIS A 101 5.07 6.27 -6.77
N GLN A 102 5.01 5.21 -5.97
CA GLN A 102 5.99 4.15 -5.93
C GLN A 102 5.28 2.79 -5.90
N TYR A 103 5.77 1.85 -6.70
CA TYR A 103 5.35 0.45 -6.64
C TYR A 103 6.17 -0.27 -5.56
N LEU A 104 5.49 -1.08 -4.75
CA LEU A 104 6.08 -1.89 -3.69
C LEU A 104 5.79 -3.36 -3.99
N GLU A 105 6.71 -4.00 -4.69
CA GLU A 105 6.57 -5.35 -5.26
C GLU A 105 7.63 -6.29 -4.70
N CYS A 106 7.27 -7.56 -4.49
CA CYS A 106 8.18 -8.60 -4.01
C CYS A 106 8.75 -9.46 -5.15
N GLY A 107 8.22 -9.31 -6.37
CA GLY A 107 8.57 -10.11 -7.54
C GLY A 107 8.04 -11.55 -7.47
N THR A 108 6.98 -11.79 -6.70
CA THR A 108 6.43 -13.14 -6.50
C THR A 108 5.31 -13.43 -7.49
N PRO A 109 5.23 -14.67 -8.03
CA PRO A 109 4.10 -15.04 -8.88
C PRO A 109 2.78 -14.94 -8.11
N ASN A 110 1.82 -14.19 -8.65
CA ASN A 110 0.48 -13.95 -8.11
C ASN A 110 0.36 -12.94 -6.96
N GLU A 111 1.38 -12.13 -6.65
CA GLU A 111 1.14 -10.99 -5.76
C GLU A 111 0.21 -9.97 -6.41
N ILE A 112 -0.62 -9.33 -5.59
CA ILE A 112 -1.27 -8.08 -5.98
C ILE A 112 -0.22 -6.98 -5.86
N THR A 113 0.05 -6.25 -6.94
CA THR A 113 0.97 -5.12 -6.92
C THR A 113 0.45 -4.05 -5.94
N ALA A 114 1.26 -3.70 -4.95
CA ALA A 114 0.99 -2.54 -4.10
C ALA A 114 1.51 -1.27 -4.77
N MET A 115 0.72 -0.21 -4.68
CA MET A 115 1.11 1.11 -5.15
C MET A 115 0.84 2.12 -4.03
N VAL A 116 1.82 2.97 -3.74
CA VAL A 116 1.67 4.09 -2.81
C VAL A 116 1.75 5.39 -3.58
N ALA A 117 0.89 6.35 -3.29
CA ALA A 117 0.82 7.61 -4.02
C ALA A 117 0.72 8.82 -3.07
N CYS A 118 1.62 9.77 -3.25
CA CYS A 118 1.68 11.02 -2.48
C CYS A 118 1.13 12.17 -3.34
N ASP A 119 0.06 12.81 -2.88
CA ASP A 119 -0.58 13.98 -3.53
C ASP A 119 -1.00 13.78 -5.01
N GLU A 120 -0.98 12.54 -5.54
CA GLU A 120 -1.32 12.26 -6.95
C GLU A 120 -2.84 12.10 -7.17
N TYR A 121 -3.56 11.61 -6.16
CA TYR A 121 -4.97 11.25 -6.27
C TYR A 121 -5.86 12.04 -5.32
N PRO A 122 -7.10 12.36 -5.75
CA PRO A 122 -8.03 13.05 -4.89
C PRO A 122 -8.49 12.15 -3.73
N ALA A 123 -8.82 12.77 -2.60
CA ALA A 123 -9.28 12.04 -1.42
C ALA A 123 -10.53 11.18 -1.73
N ASN A 124 -11.45 11.64 -2.57
CA ASN A 124 -12.67 10.93 -2.91
C ASN A 124 -12.53 9.89 -4.04
N LEU A 125 -11.30 9.47 -4.39
CA LEU A 125 -11.08 8.38 -5.34
C LEU A 125 -11.82 7.12 -4.88
N ASN A 126 -12.60 6.53 -5.79
CA ASN A 126 -13.47 5.38 -5.50
C ASN A 126 -13.14 4.19 -6.42
N PRO A 127 -12.72 3.05 -5.86
CA PRO A 127 -12.41 1.84 -6.63
C PRO A 127 -13.58 1.31 -7.47
N LYS A 128 -14.83 1.49 -7.02
CA LYS A 128 -16.02 1.00 -7.72
C LYS A 128 -16.46 1.86 -8.90
N LEU A 129 -15.93 3.08 -9.01
CA LEU A 129 -16.26 4.01 -10.09
C LEU A 129 -15.14 4.11 -11.14
N HIS A 130 -14.05 3.36 -10.96
CA HIS A 130 -12.83 3.48 -11.76
C HIS A 130 -12.86 2.66 -13.06
N LEU A 131 -14.01 2.63 -13.75
CA LEU A 131 -14.14 2.02 -15.07
C LEU A 131 -13.87 2.99 -16.23
N ASP A 132 -13.80 4.31 -16.01
CA ASP A 132 -13.83 5.29 -17.12
C ASP A 132 -12.88 6.51 -16.99
N ALA A 133 -11.84 6.48 -16.16
CA ALA A 133 -10.99 7.65 -15.92
C ALA A 133 -9.51 7.44 -16.28
N ALA A 134 -9.22 7.08 -17.53
CA ALA A 134 -7.93 7.38 -18.13
C ALA A 134 -8.12 8.58 -19.09
N PRO A 135 -7.35 9.68 -18.96
CA PRO A 135 -7.33 10.69 -20.01
C PRO A 135 -6.71 10.07 -21.27
N GLY A 136 -7.47 10.10 -22.37
CA GLY A 136 -6.97 9.79 -23.71
C GLY A 136 -6.10 10.90 -24.29
#